data_AF-W1DTS3-F1
#
_entry.id   AF-W1DTS3-F1
#
_cell.length_a   1.000
_cell.length_b   1.000
_cell.length_c   1.000
_cell.angle_alpha   90.00
_cell.angle_beta   90.00
_cell.angle_gamma   90.00
#
_symmetry.space_group_name_H-M   'P 1'
#
loop_
_entity.id
_entity.type
_entity.pdbx_description
1 polymer ?
#
loop_
_entity_poly.entity_id
_entity_poly.type
_entity_poly.pdbx_seq_one_letter_code
_entity_poly.pdbx_strand_id
1 'polypeptide(L)'
;MNRLGLNKVELRNDLPSGKVTDDLSHQQVRELAARYHIEILTINAVYPFNRRSEEVRQLTESLLKEAQAIGAKSLVLCPLNDGSEVPASETLGACATWRRCSPSMASTAWWSRWASRKARCVLHIRRRR
;
A
#
# COMPACT_ATOMS: atom_id res chain seq x y z
N MET A 1 10.30 18.40 4.57
CA MET A 1 9.67 17.64 5.66
C MET A 1 10.20 18.07 7.03
N ASN A 2 11.49 17.91 7.32
CA ASN A 2 12.04 18.21 8.65
C ASN A 2 11.86 19.68 9.08
N ARG A 3 11.93 20.63 8.16
CA ARG A 3 11.66 22.06 8.43
C ARG A 3 10.23 22.35 8.92
N LEU A 4 9.30 21.43 8.66
CA LEU A 4 7.90 21.53 9.08
C LEU A 4 7.58 20.60 10.26
N GLY A 5 8.59 19.96 10.87
CA GLY A 5 8.40 18.99 11.95
C GLY A 5 7.72 17.67 11.54
N LEU A 6 7.60 17.41 10.23
CA LEU A 6 7.03 16.16 9.71
C LEU A 6 8.13 15.11 9.54
N ASN A 7 7.90 13.92 10.12
CA ASN A 7 8.87 12.83 10.13
C ASN A 7 8.29 11.47 9.69
N LYS A 8 7.11 11.48 9.05
CA LYS A 8 6.42 10.27 8.58
C LYS A 8 6.03 10.45 7.13
N VAL A 9 6.30 9.44 6.31
CA VAL A 9 6.11 9.52 4.86
C VAL A 9 5.41 8.30 4.29
N GLU A 10 4.74 8.53 3.17
CA GLU A 10 4.27 7.51 2.24
C GLU A 10 5.12 7.60 0.97
N LEU A 11 5.67 6.47 0.54
CA LEU A 11 6.31 6.37 -0.77
C LEU A 11 5.32 5.86 -1.80
N ARG A 12 5.59 6.14 -3.08
CA ARG A 12 4.64 5.96 -4.16
C ARG A 12 5.27 5.28 -5.37
N ASN A 13 4.56 4.34 -5.99
CA ASN A 13 4.98 3.68 -7.24
C ASN A 13 4.36 4.31 -8.50
N ASP A 14 3.60 5.39 -8.36
CA ASP A 14 2.86 6.08 -9.43
C ASP A 14 3.40 7.49 -9.71
N LEU A 15 4.63 7.78 -9.27
CA LEU A 15 5.36 9.00 -9.63
C LEU A 15 6.04 8.83 -11.00
N PRO A 16 6.53 9.91 -11.65
CA PRO A 16 7.03 9.84 -13.03
C PRO A 16 8.09 8.78 -13.34
N SER A 17 8.86 8.32 -12.36
CA SER A 17 9.83 7.22 -12.52
C SER A 17 9.20 5.82 -12.59
N GLY A 18 7.96 5.68 -12.10
CA GLY A 18 7.26 4.39 -11.91
C GLY A 18 7.86 3.48 -10.85
N LYS A 19 8.90 3.93 -10.12
CA LYS A 19 9.62 3.14 -9.11
C LYS A 19 9.40 3.76 -7.73
N VAL A 20 9.37 2.91 -6.69
CA VAL A 20 9.21 3.37 -5.30
C VAL A 20 10.40 4.19 -4.82
N THR A 21 11.61 3.86 -5.29
CA THR A 21 12.88 4.44 -4.84
C THR A 21 13.62 5.20 -5.93
N ASP A 22 12.98 5.47 -7.06
CA ASP A 22 13.61 6.05 -8.25
C ASP A 22 14.89 5.27 -8.63
N ASP A 23 16.06 5.92 -8.56
CA ASP A 23 17.37 5.33 -8.86
C ASP A 23 18.18 5.00 -7.60
N LEU A 24 17.57 5.13 -6.42
CA LEU A 24 18.21 4.79 -5.15
C LEU A 24 18.07 3.30 -4.85
N SER A 25 19.14 2.71 -4.31
CA SER A 25 19.10 1.38 -3.72
C SER A 25 18.31 1.38 -2.41
N HIS A 26 17.81 0.21 -2.00
CA HIS A 26 17.10 0.07 -0.72
C HIS A 26 17.94 0.53 0.48
N GLN A 27 19.26 0.28 0.43
CA GLN A 27 20.20 0.73 1.46
C GLN A 27 20.28 2.26 1.51
N GLN A 28 20.41 2.93 0.36
CA GLN A 28 20.45 4.39 0.29
C GLN A 28 19.17 5.01 0.84
N VAL A 29 18.01 4.45 0.52
CA VAL A 29 16.72 4.91 1.07
C VAL A 29 16.68 4.76 2.59
N ARG A 30 17.14 3.62 3.13
CA ARG A 30 17.22 3.40 4.59
C ARG A 30 18.16 4.37 5.28
N GLU A 31 19.33 4.63 4.69
CA GLU A 31 20.31 5.57 5.23
C GLU A 31 19.79 7.01 5.23
N LEU A 32 19.09 7.42 4.17
CA LEU A 32 18.43 8.72 4.10
C LEU A 32 17.31 8.83 5.14
N ALA A 33 16.47 7.81 5.26
CA ALA A 33 15.40 7.77 6.26
C ALA A 33 15.97 7.90 7.69
N ALA A 34 17.04 7.16 8.00
CA ALA A 34 17.72 7.24 9.30
C ALA A 34 18.35 8.62 9.54
N ARG A 35 19.10 9.16 8.56
CA ARG A 35 19.78 10.46 8.64
C ARG A 35 18.82 11.61 8.93
N TYR A 36 17.62 11.55 8.35
CA TYR A 36 16.61 12.60 8.50
C TYR A 36 15.55 12.27 9.56
N HIS A 37 15.71 11.17 10.31
CA HIS A 37 14.74 10.69 11.30
C HIS A 37 13.33 10.51 10.73
N ILE A 38 13.24 10.01 9.49
CA ILE A 38 11.99 9.78 8.78
C ILE A 38 11.56 8.32 8.94
N GLU A 39 10.30 8.11 9.30
CA GLU A 39 9.64 6.82 9.28
C GLU A 39 8.83 6.65 7.98
N ILE A 40 9.13 5.59 7.23
CA ILE A 40 8.36 5.21 6.05
C ILE A 40 7.16 4.37 6.51
N LEU A 41 5.96 4.94 6.46
CA LEU A 41 4.73 4.26 6.93
C LEU A 41 4.19 3.30 5.88
N THR A 42 4.14 3.74 4.63
CA THR A 42 3.42 3.05 3.56
C THR A 42 4.17 3.11 2.24
N ILE A 43 3.95 2.09 1.40
CA ILE A 43 4.01 2.23 -0.07
C ILE A 43 2.57 2.29 -0.58
N ASN A 44 2.30 3.25 -1.47
CA ASN A 44 1.02 3.37 -2.18
C ASN A 44 1.25 3.25 -3.69
N ALA A 45 0.68 2.26 -4.40
CA ALA A 45 -0.20 1.18 -3.93
C ALA A 45 -0.22 -0.04 -4.87
N VAL A 46 -0.82 -1.13 -4.39
CA VAL A 46 -1.39 -2.17 -5.25
C VAL A 46 -2.74 -1.69 -5.77
N TYR A 47 -2.88 -1.61 -7.09
CA TYR A 47 -4.14 -1.32 -7.77
C TYR A 47 -4.24 -2.15 -9.06
N PRO A 48 -5.39 -2.78 -9.36
CA PRO A 48 -6.56 -2.98 -8.50
C PRO A 48 -6.47 -4.29 -7.70
N PHE A 49 -6.36 -4.22 -6.35
CA PHE A 49 -6.12 -5.44 -5.53
C PHE A 49 -7.27 -6.47 -5.59
N ASN A 50 -8.48 -6.01 -5.92
CA ASN A 50 -9.69 -6.81 -5.97
C ASN A 50 -9.99 -7.38 -7.36
N ARG A 51 -9.05 -7.27 -8.32
CA ARG A 51 -9.03 -8.10 -9.52
C ARG A 51 -8.01 -9.21 -9.32
N ARG A 52 -8.46 -10.47 -9.40
CA ARG A 52 -7.61 -11.64 -9.19
C ARG A 52 -6.90 -12.01 -10.50
N SER A 53 -5.90 -11.23 -10.86
CA SER A 53 -5.03 -11.52 -12.00
C SER A 53 -3.61 -11.85 -11.55
N GLU A 54 -2.86 -12.50 -12.43
CA GLU A 54 -1.47 -12.86 -12.17
C GLU A 54 -0.58 -11.61 -12.08
N GLU A 55 -0.88 -10.57 -12.86
CA GLU A 55 -0.18 -9.29 -12.83
C GLU A 55 -0.36 -8.57 -11.48
N VAL A 56 -1.59 -8.58 -10.92
CA VAL A 56 -1.85 -8.02 -9.59
C VAL A 56 -1.10 -8.79 -8.52
N ARG A 57 -0.96 -10.11 -8.66
CA ARG A 57 -0.17 -10.94 -7.75
C ARG A 57 1.31 -10.60 -7.80
N GLN A 58 1.89 -10.53 -8.99
CA GLN A 58 3.30 -10.19 -9.17
C GLN A 58 3.61 -8.78 -8.68
N LEU A 59 2.75 -7.80 -8.98
CA LEU A 59 2.87 -6.44 -8.46
C LEU A 59 2.85 -6.43 -6.93
N THR A 60 1.89 -7.15 -6.33
CA THR A 60 1.77 -7.22 -4.87
C THR A 60 3.02 -7.83 -4.24
N GLU A 61 3.53 -8.94 -4.77
CA GLU A 61 4.75 -9.58 -4.27
C GLU A 61 5.99 -8.69 -4.41
N SER A 62 6.12 -7.99 -5.55
CA SER A 62 7.19 -7.03 -5.79
C SER A 62 7.16 -5.89 -4.77
N LEU A 63 5.99 -5.26 -4.57
CA LEU A 63 5.84 -4.15 -3.63
C LEU A 63 5.97 -4.61 -2.16
N LEU A 64 5.63 -5.84 -1.83
CA LEU A 64 5.87 -6.39 -0.49
C LEU A 64 7.37 -6.57 -0.22
N LYS A 65 8.14 -7.07 -1.21
CA LYS A 65 9.60 -7.16 -1.11
C LYS A 65 10.22 -5.78 -0.97
N GLU A 66 9.76 -4.82 -1.77
CA GLU A 66 10.19 -3.42 -1.73
C GLU A 66 9.93 -2.80 -0.35
N ALA A 67 8.71 -2.95 0.18
CA ALA A 67 8.32 -2.47 1.51
C ALA A 67 9.23 -3.04 2.61
N GLN A 68 9.48 -4.34 2.58
CA GLN A 68 10.37 -5.00 3.54
C GLN A 68 11.81 -4.46 3.44
N ALA A 69 12.32 -4.32 2.22
CA ALA A 69 13.70 -3.91 1.98
C ALA A 69 13.95 -2.47 2.43
N ILE A 70 13.05 -1.53 2.15
CA ILE A 70 13.19 -0.12 2.55
C ILE A 70 12.72 0.15 3.99
N GLY A 71 12.07 -0.84 4.64
CA GLY A 71 11.58 -0.72 6.02
C GLY A 71 10.24 0.00 6.16
N ALA A 72 9.41 0.00 5.11
CA ALA A 72 8.05 0.52 5.16
C ALA A 72 7.17 -0.34 6.08
N LYS A 73 6.29 0.30 6.87
CA LYS A 73 5.44 -0.43 7.85
C LYS A 73 4.27 -1.18 7.23
N SER A 74 3.81 -0.76 6.05
CA SER A 74 2.63 -1.33 5.40
C SER A 74 2.57 -1.07 3.90
N LEU A 75 1.74 -1.83 3.20
CA LEU A 75 1.43 -1.67 1.78
C LEU A 75 -0.05 -1.32 1.61
N VAL A 76 -0.35 -0.29 0.83
CA VAL A 76 -1.71 0.15 0.55
C VAL A 76 -2.33 -0.71 -0.57
N LEU A 77 -3.56 -1.17 -0.34
CA LEU A 77 -4.39 -1.84 -1.35
C LEU A 77 -5.54 -0.92 -1.78
N CYS A 78 -5.65 -0.65 -3.08
CA CYS A 78 -6.70 0.18 -3.67
C CYS A 78 -7.63 -0.68 -4.54
N PRO A 79 -8.97 -0.65 -4.29
CA PRO A 79 -9.91 -1.41 -5.11
C PRO A 79 -10.03 -0.77 -6.49
N LEU A 80 -10.46 -1.56 -7.47
CA LEU A 80 -10.79 -1.08 -8.80
C LEU A 80 -11.76 0.10 -8.75
N ASN A 81 -11.42 1.14 -9.52
CA ASN A 81 -12.13 2.41 -9.51
C ASN A 81 -12.30 2.99 -10.93
N ASP A 82 -12.51 2.13 -11.92
CA ASP A 82 -12.76 2.49 -13.32
C ASP A 82 -14.26 2.64 -13.66
N GLY A 83 -15.15 2.47 -12.67
CA GLY A 83 -16.60 2.50 -12.85
C GLY A 83 -17.22 1.12 -13.13
N SER A 84 -16.41 0.09 -13.38
CA SER A 84 -16.92 -1.28 -13.50
C SER A 84 -17.36 -1.85 -12.15
N GLU A 85 -18.39 -2.69 -12.18
CA GLU A 85 -18.83 -3.40 -11.00
C GLU A 85 -17.82 -4.48 -10.60
N VAL A 86 -17.57 -4.57 -9.30
CA VAL A 86 -16.85 -5.68 -8.67
C VAL A 86 -17.71 -6.17 -7.51
N PRO A 87 -18.17 -7.43 -7.52
CA PRO A 87 -18.95 -7.98 -6.42
C PRO A 87 -18.24 -7.81 -5.08
N ALA A 88 -19.02 -7.52 -4.03
CA ALA A 88 -18.49 -7.38 -2.68
C ALA A 88 -17.74 -8.66 -2.23
N SER A 89 -18.24 -9.84 -2.61
CA SER A 89 -17.61 -11.14 -2.35
C SER A 89 -16.21 -11.25 -2.96
N GLU A 90 -15.99 -10.73 -4.17
CA GLU A 90 -14.68 -10.73 -4.83
C GLU A 90 -13.69 -9.82 -4.08
N THR A 91 -14.13 -8.62 -3.70
CA THR A 91 -13.32 -7.68 -2.92
C THR A 91 -12.95 -8.24 -1.53
N LEU A 92 -13.89 -8.90 -0.86
CA LEU A 92 -13.65 -9.55 0.43
C LEU A 92 -12.73 -10.78 0.29
N GLY A 93 -12.92 -11.58 -0.76
CA GLY A 93 -12.06 -12.72 -1.08
C GLY A 93 -10.61 -12.30 -1.38
N ALA A 94 -10.42 -11.18 -2.09
CA ALA A 94 -9.10 -10.60 -2.30
C ALA A 94 -8.47 -10.12 -0.98
N CYS A 95 -9.22 -9.39 -0.14
CA CYS A 95 -8.76 -8.98 1.19
C CYS A 95 -8.29 -10.18 2.04
N ALA A 96 -9.06 -11.27 2.04
CA ALA A 96 -8.71 -12.49 2.77
C ALA A 96 -7.46 -13.17 2.23
N THR A 97 -7.25 -13.12 0.91
CA THR A 97 -6.07 -13.69 0.24
C THR A 97 -4.82 -12.91 0.62
N TRP A 98 -4.82 -11.60 0.47
CA TRP A 98 -3.65 -10.76 0.76
C TRP A 98 -3.25 -10.75 2.24
N ARG A 99 -4.22 -10.91 3.16
CA ARG A 99 -3.92 -11.09 4.60
C ARG A 99 -3.10 -12.34 4.87
N ARG A 100 -3.31 -13.44 4.12
CA ARG A 100 -2.58 -14.70 4.31
C ARG A 100 -1.17 -14.64 3.71
N CYS A 101 -0.99 -13.94 2.60
CA CYS A 101 0.29 -13.84 1.89
C CYS A 101 1.32 -12.94 2.59
N SER A 102 0.96 -12.16 3.61
CA SER A 102 1.89 -11.27 4.31
C SER A 102 1.80 -11.39 5.84
N PRO A 103 2.25 -12.51 6.44
CA PRO A 103 2.24 -12.67 7.89
C PRO A 103 3.14 -11.65 8.62
N SER A 104 4.23 -11.21 8.00
CA SER A 104 5.23 -10.31 8.62
C SER A 104 4.85 -8.83 8.62
N MET A 105 3.99 -8.37 7.70
CA MET A 105 3.49 -6.98 7.67
C MET A 105 2.05 -6.85 8.21
N ALA A 106 1.42 -7.97 8.57
CA ALA A 106 0.13 -7.99 9.24
C ALA A 106 0.29 -7.78 10.76
N SER A 107 0.58 -6.56 11.20
CA SER A 107 0.04 -6.13 12.50
C SER A 107 -1.48 -6.04 12.36
N THR A 108 -2.15 -7.15 12.66
CA THR A 108 -3.58 -7.41 12.42
C THR A 108 -4.52 -6.36 13.00
N ALA A 109 -4.07 -5.60 14.01
CA ALA A 109 -4.83 -4.54 14.66
C ALA A 109 -4.92 -3.24 13.83
N TRP A 110 -3.86 -2.86 13.13
CA TRP A 110 -3.81 -1.61 12.35
C TRP A 110 -4.48 -1.77 10.99
N TRP A 111 -4.17 -2.85 10.28
CA TRP A 111 -4.70 -3.12 8.95
C TRP A 111 -6.23 -3.25 8.93
N SER A 112 -6.79 -3.96 9.91
CA SER A 112 -8.25 -4.13 10.02
C SER A 112 -8.98 -2.82 10.33
N ARG A 113 -8.40 -1.96 11.17
CA ARG A 113 -9.02 -0.70 11.58
C ARG A 113 -8.93 0.37 10.48
N TRP A 114 -7.82 0.42 9.74
CA TRP A 114 -7.62 1.34 8.61
C TRP A 114 -8.34 0.88 7.34
N ALA A 115 -8.22 -0.39 6.94
CA ALA A 115 -8.95 -0.93 5.78
C ALA A 115 -10.47 -0.80 5.97
N SER A 116 -10.99 -1.01 7.20
CA SER A 116 -12.40 -0.77 7.50
C SER A 116 -12.79 0.71 7.42
N ARG A 117 -11.88 1.65 7.71
CA ARG A 117 -12.15 3.10 7.55
C ARG A 117 -12.11 3.53 6.09
N LYS A 118 -11.09 3.12 5.31
CA LYS A 118 -11.03 3.40 3.87
C LYS A 118 -12.17 2.73 3.10
N ALA A 119 -12.46 1.45 3.36
CA ALA A 119 -13.57 0.74 2.72
C ALA A 119 -14.93 1.39 3.05
N ARG A 120 -15.16 1.79 4.30
CA ARG A 120 -16.37 2.56 4.65
C ARG A 120 -16.42 3.91 3.96
N CYS A 121 -15.29 4.61 3.84
CA CYS A 121 -15.24 5.89 3.14
C CYS A 121 -15.56 5.74 1.65
N VAL A 122 -14.98 4.74 0.98
CA VAL A 122 -15.24 4.43 -0.43
C VAL A 122 -16.70 4.01 -0.65
N LEU A 123 -17.24 3.13 0.20
CA LEU A 123 -18.66 2.72 0.14
C LEU A 123 -19.61 3.90 0.41
N HIS A 124 -19.26 4.80 1.34
CA HIS A 124 -20.04 6.00 1.64
C HIS A 124 -20.03 7.01 0.49
N ILE A 125 -18.88 7.20 -0.17
CA ILE A 125 -18.77 8.05 -1.36
C ILE A 125 -19.57 7.47 -2.52
N ARG A 126 -19.52 6.15 -2.73
CA ARG A 126 -20.32 5.47 -3.77
C ARG A 126 -21.83 5.49 -3.52
N ARG A 127 -22.28 5.61 -2.27
CA ARG A 127 -23.70 5.78 -1.92
C ARG A 127 -24.22 7.22 -2.07
N ARG A 128 -23.33 8.19 -2.30
CA ARG A 128 -23.66 9.61 -2.47
C ARG A 128 -23.54 10.10 -3.92
N ARG A 129 -23.24 9.20 -4.84
CA ARG A 129 -23.37 9.39 -6.29
C ARG A 129 -24.55 8.56 -6.76
#